data_AF-A0A7L2BWP9-F1
#
_entry.id   AF-A0A7L2BWP9-F1
#
_cell.length_a   1.000
_cell.length_b   1.000
_cell.length_c   1.000
_cell.angle_alpha   90.00
_cell.angle_beta   90.00
_cell.angle_gamma   90.00
#
_symmetry.space_group_name_H-M   'P 1'
#
loop_
_entity.id
_entity.type
_entity.pdbx_description
1 polymer ?
#
loop_
_entity_poly.entity_id
_entity_poly.type
_entity_poly.pdbx_seq_one_letter_code
_entity_poly.pdbx_strand_id
1 'polypeptide(L)'
;PFVCPECGKSFRQKPNLITHRRIHTGERPFSCFLCGRSFNQKTNLVTHHRVHTGERPFACAQCGKRFTQKTNLPNLITHRRIHTGERPFSCFLCGRSFNQKTNLVTHYRVHTGERPFACAQCGKRFTQKTNLVTHQSTH
;
A
#
# COMPACT_ATOMS: atom_id res chain seq x y z
N PRO A 1 4.31 -16.90 23.45
CA PRO A 1 3.63 -16.04 22.44
C PRO A 1 3.18 -14.73 23.08
N PHE A 2 3.48 -13.58 22.47
CA PHE A 2 3.11 -12.27 23.02
C PHE A 2 1.88 -11.74 22.28
N VAL A 3 0.74 -11.66 22.94
CA VAL A 3 -0.56 -11.31 22.32
C VAL A 3 -0.88 -9.83 22.54
N CYS A 4 -1.34 -9.16 21.49
CA CYS A 4 -1.83 -7.79 21.56
C CYS A 4 -3.25 -7.79 22.16
N PRO A 5 -3.50 -7.09 23.29
CA PRO A 5 -4.83 -7.08 23.92
C PRO A 5 -5.88 -6.34 23.07
N GLU A 6 -5.44 -5.43 22.19
CA GLU A 6 -6.34 -4.55 21.43
C GLU A 6 -6.84 -5.17 20.13
N CYS A 7 -6.12 -6.15 19.57
CA CYS A 7 -6.53 -6.83 18.32
C CYS A 7 -6.26 -8.34 18.28
N GLY A 8 -5.85 -8.95 19.40
CA GLY A 8 -5.60 -10.39 19.52
C GLY A 8 -4.40 -10.91 18.73
N LYS A 9 -3.63 -10.07 18.03
CA LYS A 9 -2.49 -10.52 17.22
C LYS A 9 -1.37 -11.08 18.08
N SER A 10 -0.86 -12.25 17.70
CA SER A 10 0.24 -12.93 18.38
C SER A 10 1.59 -12.65 17.72
N PHE A 11 2.61 -12.41 18.55
CA PHE A 11 3.97 -12.12 18.13
C PHE A 11 4.96 -13.11 18.77
N ARG A 12 5.99 -13.49 18.01
CA ARG A 12 7.05 -14.40 18.48
C ARG A 12 7.95 -13.74 19.54
N GLN A 13 8.12 -12.42 19.48
CA GLN A 13 9.03 -11.66 20.35
C GLN A 13 8.35 -10.42 20.93
N LYS A 14 8.67 -10.09 22.19
CA LYS A 14 8.11 -8.94 22.92
C LYS A 14 8.38 -7.59 22.24
N PRO A 15 9.58 -7.29 21.69
CA PRO A 15 9.83 -6.03 20.98
C PRO A 15 8.91 -5.82 19.77
N ASN A 16 8.51 -6.90 19.09
CA ASN A 16 7.58 -6.82 17.96
C ASN A 16 6.17 -6.45 18.43
N LEU A 17 5.71 -6.99 19.56
CA LEU A 17 4.45 -6.58 20.18
C LEU A 17 4.49 -5.10 20.59
N ILE A 18 5.56 -4.64 21.24
CA ILE A 18 5.71 -3.23 21.65
C ILE A 18 5.64 -2.32 20.43
N THR A 19 6.40 -2.62 19.38
CA THR A 19 6.39 -1.86 18.14
C THR A 19 5.02 -1.88 17.47
N HIS A 20 4.32 -3.02 17.51
CA HIS A 20 2.98 -3.15 16.97
C HIS A 20 1.95 -2.28 17.70
N ARG A 21 2.04 -2.17 19.03
CA ARG A 21 1.12 -1.35 19.83
C ARG A 21 1.10 0.12 19.42
N ARG A 22 2.19 0.63 18.86
CA ARG A 22 2.26 1.99 18.28
C ARG A 22 1.23 2.25 17.18
N ILE A 23 0.73 1.20 16.52
CA ILE A 23 -0.34 1.32 15.51
C ILE A 23 -1.65 1.74 16.17
N HIS A 24 -1.90 1.29 17.39
CA HIS A 24 -3.12 1.62 18.10
C HIS A 24 -3.02 2.94 18.87
N THR A 25 -1.87 3.22 19.49
CA THR A 25 -1.66 4.49 20.20
C THR A 25 -1.42 5.66 19.25
N GLY A 26 -1.09 5.39 17.98
CA GLY A 26 -0.71 6.42 17.00
C GLY A 26 0.70 6.98 17.21
N GLU A 27 1.47 6.45 18.16
CA GLU A 27 2.82 6.92 18.48
C GLU A 27 3.75 6.80 17.25
N ARG A 28 4.39 7.92 16.89
CA ARG A 28 5.31 8.01 15.75
C ARG A 28 6.63 8.68 16.15
N PRO A 29 7.53 7.96 16.86
CA PRO A 29 8.72 8.58 17.45
C PRO A 29 9.76 9.06 16.43
N PHE A 30 9.68 8.58 15.18
CA PHE A 30 10.71 8.80 14.18
C PHE A 30 10.24 9.84 13.17
N SER A 31 10.71 11.08 13.32
CA SER A 31 10.34 12.20 12.44
C SER A 31 11.40 12.49 11.40
N CYS A 32 10.97 12.81 10.18
CA CYS A 32 11.83 13.31 9.11
C CYS A 32 12.06 14.80 9.31
N PHE A 33 13.31 15.22 9.44
CA PHE A 33 13.66 16.64 9.61
C PHE A 33 13.41 17.48 8.36
N LEU A 34 13.39 16.87 7.17
CA LEU A 34 13.20 17.57 5.89
C LEU A 34 11.74 17.97 5.62
N CYS A 35 10.77 17.17 6.08
CA CYS A 35 9.35 17.40 5.79
C CYS A 35 8.42 17.26 6.99
N GLY A 36 8.96 17.06 8.20
CA GLY A 36 8.20 16.89 9.44
C GLY A 36 7.40 15.59 9.55
N ARG A 37 7.43 14.72 8.53
CA ARG A 37 6.63 13.48 8.52
C ARG A 37 7.16 12.47 9.53
N SER A 38 6.27 11.95 10.38
CA SER A 38 6.62 10.98 11.42
C SER A 38 6.20 9.54 11.12
N PHE A 39 6.97 8.59 11.66
CA PHE A 39 6.85 7.14 11.46
C PHE A 39 6.91 6.40 12.81
N ASN A 40 6.22 5.26 12.88
CA ASN A 40 6.20 4.38 14.06
C ASN A 40 7.44 3.47 14.17
N GLN A 41 8.21 3.34 13.09
CA GLN A 41 9.42 2.52 12.99
C GLN A 41 10.55 3.27 12.29
N LYS A 42 11.78 3.09 12.78
CA LYS A 42 12.99 3.71 12.24
C LYS A 42 13.27 3.29 10.79
N THR A 43 13.02 2.01 10.46
CA THR A 43 13.19 1.45 9.10
C THR A 43 12.31 2.16 8.07
N ASN A 44 11.10 2.55 8.47
CA ASN A 44 10.18 3.32 7.62
C ASN A 44 10.70 4.75 7.36
N LEU A 45 11.25 5.41 8.39
CA LEU A 45 11.89 6.72 8.25
C LEU A 45 13.10 6.67 7.30
N VAL A 46 13.99 5.69 7.48
CA VAL A 46 15.17 5.51 6.59
C VAL A 46 14.73 5.27 5.14
N THR A 47 13.72 4.44 4.94
CA THR A 47 13.16 4.20 3.60
C THR A 47 12.52 5.46 3.03
N HIS A 48 11.86 6.27 3.85
CA HIS A 48 11.27 7.53 3.44
C HIS A 48 12.32 8.57 3.04
N HIS A 49 13.49 8.63 3.69
CA HIS A 49 14.56 9.55 3.31
C HIS A 49 14.98 9.40 1.84
N ARG A 50 14.83 8.21 1.27
CA ARG A 50 15.08 7.96 -0.16
C ARG A 50 14.20 8.76 -1.11
N VAL A 51 13.05 9.25 -0.64
CA VAL A 51 12.19 10.16 -1.40
C VAL A 51 12.86 11.52 -1.58
N HIS A 52 13.60 11.98 -0.57
CA HIS A 52 14.32 13.26 -0.63
C HIS A 52 15.63 13.14 -1.41
N THR A 53 16.36 12.04 -1.25
CA THR A 53 17.64 11.85 -1.95
C THR A 53 17.49 11.31 -3.36
N GLY A 54 16.31 10.79 -3.73
CA GLY A 54 16.09 10.09 -5.00
C GLY A 54 16.74 8.71 -5.08
N GLU A 55 17.35 8.22 -4.00
CA GLU A 55 18.05 6.94 -3.97
C GLU A 55 17.07 5.78 -4.28
N ARG A 56 17.34 5.02 -5.34
CA ARG A 56 16.57 3.82 -5.72
C ARG A 56 17.52 2.63 -5.85
N PRO A 57 17.89 1.98 -4.73
CA PRO A 57 18.94 0.97 -4.72
C PRO A 57 18.60 -0.30 -5.51
N PHE A 58 17.30 -0.56 -5.72
CA PHE A 58 16.84 -1.85 -6.23
C PHE A 58 16.40 -1.71 -7.68
N ALA A 59 17.10 -2.36 -8.60
CA ALA A 59 16.77 -2.35 -10.01
C ALA A 59 16.07 -3.66 -10.43
N CYS A 60 15.12 -3.55 -11.36
CA CYS A 60 14.62 -4.70 -12.10
C CYS A 60 15.64 -5.08 -13.17
N ALA A 61 16.20 -6.30 -13.10
CA ALA A 61 17.19 -6.77 -14.07
C ALA A 61 16.67 -6.80 -15.52
N GLN A 62 15.35 -6.96 -15.72
CA GLN A 62 14.76 -7.09 -17.05
C GLN A 62 14.49 -5.74 -17.76
N CYS A 63 14.26 -4.65 -17.01
CA CYS A 63 13.91 -3.36 -17.63
C CYS A 63 14.63 -2.16 -17.02
N GLY A 64 15.58 -2.37 -16.11
CA GLY A 64 16.34 -1.30 -15.45
C GLY A 64 15.54 -0.44 -14.48
N LYS A 65 14.22 -0.62 -14.36
CA LYS A 65 13.36 0.20 -13.49
C LYS A 65 13.78 0.09 -12.03
N ARG A 66 13.98 1.24 -11.37
CA ARG A 66 14.52 1.32 -10.00
C ARG A 66 13.43 1.59 -8.95
N PHE A 67 13.61 1.02 -7.76
CA PHE A 67 12.70 1.08 -6.61
C PHE A 67 13.45 1.51 -5.35
N THR A 68 12.73 2.19 -4.45
CA THR A 68 13.26 2.69 -3.16
C THR A 68 13.27 1.63 -2.06
N GLN A 69 12.62 0.48 -2.26
CA GLN A 69 12.45 -0.57 -1.24
C GLN A 69 12.99 -1.92 -1.70
N LYS A 70 13.56 -2.68 -0.77
CA LYS A 70 14.27 -3.94 -1.05
C LYS A 70 13.37 -4.98 -1.69
N THR A 71 14.01 -5.83 -2.47
CA THR A 71 13.56 -7.01 -3.24
C THR A 71 12.51 -7.93 -2.59
N ASN A 72 12.33 -7.88 -1.26
CA ASN A 72 11.39 -8.73 -0.53
C ASN A 72 10.03 -8.04 -0.28
N LEU A 73 9.85 -6.79 -0.71
CA LEU A 73 8.56 -6.11 -0.65
C LEU A 73 7.73 -6.39 -1.92
N PRO A 74 6.39 -6.40 -1.79
CA PRO A 74 5.46 -6.69 -2.87
C PRO A 74 5.70 -5.85 -4.13
N ASN A 75 6.28 -4.65 -4.05
CA ASN A 75 6.41 -3.75 -5.20
C ASN A 75 7.31 -4.30 -6.33
N LEU A 76 8.50 -4.84 -6.01
CA LEU A 76 9.37 -5.40 -7.05
C LEU A 76 8.83 -6.74 -7.58
N ILE A 77 8.28 -7.59 -6.69
CA ILE A 77 7.69 -8.87 -7.07
C ILE A 77 6.47 -8.65 -7.97
N THR A 78 5.54 -7.77 -7.57
CA THR A 78 4.37 -7.41 -8.40
C THR A 78 4.78 -6.70 -9.68
N HIS A 79 5.87 -5.93 -9.67
CA HIS A 79 6.42 -5.38 -10.91
C HIS A 79 6.93 -6.47 -11.85
N ARG A 80 7.66 -7.48 -11.34
CA ARG A 80 8.14 -8.60 -12.16
C ARG A 80 7.01 -9.37 -12.82
N ARG A 81 5.82 -9.43 -12.20
CA ARG A 81 4.62 -10.02 -12.81
C ARG A 81 4.18 -9.36 -14.10
N ILE A 82 4.54 -8.09 -14.33
CA ILE A 82 4.29 -7.41 -15.59
C ILE A 82 5.08 -8.07 -16.71
N HIS A 83 6.32 -8.48 -16.41
CA HIS A 83 7.20 -9.11 -17.38
C HIS A 83 6.87 -10.59 -17.61
N THR A 84 6.51 -11.31 -16.56
CA THR A 84 6.16 -12.74 -16.66
C THR A 84 4.72 -12.98 -17.10
N GLY A 85 3.87 -11.95 -17.07
CA GLY A 85 2.44 -12.07 -17.32
C GLY A 85 1.65 -12.76 -16.18
N GLU A 86 2.30 -13.08 -15.05
CA GLU A 86 1.67 -13.79 -13.93
C GLU A 86 0.50 -12.99 -13.34
N ARG A 87 -0.68 -13.60 -13.30
CA ARG A 87 -1.91 -13.02 -12.76
C ARG A 87 -2.55 -13.97 -11.74
N PRO A 88 -2.00 -14.07 -10.53
CA PRO A 88 -2.42 -15.10 -9.58
C PRO A 88 -3.77 -14.81 -8.91
N PHE A 89 -4.36 -13.63 -9.13
CA PHE A 89 -5.60 -13.23 -8.49
C PHE A 89 -6.73 -13.21 -9.50
N SER A 90 -7.61 -14.21 -9.47
CA SER A 90 -8.74 -14.34 -10.41
C SER A 90 -10.07 -13.94 -9.77
N CYS A 91 -10.92 -13.31 -10.56
CA CYS A 91 -12.31 -13.03 -10.21
C CYS A 91 -13.15 -14.30 -10.38
N PHE A 92 -13.83 -14.74 -9.32
CA PHE A 92 -14.67 -15.94 -9.40
C PHE A 92 -15.95 -15.70 -10.24
N LEU A 93 -16.39 -14.45 -10.39
CA LEU A 93 -17.62 -14.11 -11.10
C LEU A 93 -17.46 -14.06 -12.62
N CYS A 94 -16.29 -13.68 -13.12
CA CYS A 94 -16.06 -13.50 -14.56
C CYS A 94 -14.74 -14.10 -15.08
N GLY A 95 -13.98 -14.80 -14.24
CA GLY A 95 -12.70 -15.44 -14.60
C GLY A 95 -11.55 -14.47 -14.84
N ARG A 96 -11.77 -13.14 -14.83
CA ARG A 96 -10.72 -12.15 -15.10
C ARG A 96 -9.62 -12.19 -14.04
N SER A 97 -8.37 -12.28 -14.49
CA SER A 97 -7.19 -12.35 -13.60
C SER A 97 -6.40 -11.05 -13.53
N PHE A 98 -5.76 -10.82 -12.37
CA PHE A 98 -5.02 -9.62 -12.00
C PHE A 98 -3.65 -9.97 -11.39
N ASN A 99 -2.66 -9.11 -11.62
CA ASN A 99 -1.30 -9.24 -11.05
C ASN A 99 -1.20 -8.78 -9.58
N GLN A 100 -2.19 -8.02 -9.10
CA GLN A 100 -2.27 -7.47 -7.74
C GLN A 100 -3.66 -7.73 -7.12
N LYS A 101 -3.68 -8.10 -5.83
CA LYS A 101 -4.92 -8.38 -5.08
C LYS A 101 -5.81 -7.14 -4.95
N THR A 102 -5.21 -5.96 -4.77
CA THR A 102 -5.93 -4.68 -4.69
C THR A 102 -6.74 -4.37 -5.95
N ASN A 103 -6.21 -4.74 -7.13
CA ASN A 103 -6.90 -4.59 -8.40
C ASN A 103 -8.09 -5.55 -8.50
N LEU A 104 -7.95 -6.80 -8.03
CA LEU A 104 -9.06 -7.74 -7.94
C LEU A 104 -10.16 -7.23 -7.00
N VAL A 105 -9.81 -6.75 -5.80
CA VAL A 105 -10.78 -6.19 -4.83
C VAL A 105 -11.53 -5.00 -5.43
N THR A 106 -10.81 -4.10 -6.10
CA THR A 106 -11.42 -2.95 -6.77
C THR A 106 -12.32 -3.40 -7.93
N HIS A 107 -11.93 -4.45 -8.65
CA HIS A 107 -12.72 -5.02 -9.73
C HIS A 107 -14.02 -5.66 -9.23
N TYR A 108 -14.05 -6.29 -8.06
CA TYR A 108 -15.30 -6.83 -7.49
C TYR A 108 -16.40 -5.78 -7.35
N ARG A 109 -16.04 -4.51 -7.15
CA ARG A 109 -17.00 -3.40 -7.09
C ARG A 109 -17.78 -3.19 -8.38
N VAL A 110 -17.25 -3.66 -9.51
CA VAL A 110 -17.97 -3.64 -10.79
C VAL A 110 -19.16 -4.60 -10.75
N HIS A 111 -19.00 -5.75 -10.09
CA HIS A 111 -20.07 -6.74 -9.96
C HIS A 111 -21.10 -6.34 -8.90
N THR A 112 -20.66 -5.76 -7.78
CA THR A 112 -21.57 -5.35 -6.70
C THR A 112 -22.22 -3.99 -6.92
N GLY A 113 -21.72 -3.19 -7.87
CA GLY A 113 -22.14 -1.81 -8.09
C GLY A 113 -21.66 -0.84 -6.99
N GLU A 114 -20.82 -1.28 -6.05
CA GLU A 114 -20.37 -0.48 -4.92
C GLU A 114 -19.56 0.75 -5.39
N ARG A 115 -20.01 1.95 -4.99
CA ARG A 115 -19.33 3.22 -5.26
C ARG A 115 -19.08 3.98 -3.95
N PRO A 116 -18.01 3.65 -3.21
CA PRO A 116 -17.78 4.19 -1.87
C PRO A 116 -17.45 5.68 -1.85
N PHE A 117 -16.94 6.22 -2.96
CA PHE A 117 -16.37 7.57 -2.99
C PHE A 117 -17.35 8.54 -3.62
N ALA A 118 -17.89 9.48 -2.84
CA ALA A 118 -18.80 10.51 -3.33
C ALA A 118 -18.08 11.86 -3.46
N CYS A 119 -18.39 12.61 -4.52
CA CYS A 119 -18.00 14.00 -4.64
C CYS A 119 -18.88 14.87 -3.73
N ALA A 120 -18.26 15.65 -2.84
CA ALA A 120 -18.98 16.54 -1.94
C ALA A 120 -19.71 17.68 -2.67
N GLN A 121 -19.20 18.10 -3.83
CA GLN A 121 -19.75 19.25 -4.57
C GLN A 121 -20.95 18.89 -5.44
N CYS A 122 -20.95 17.71 -6.09
CA CYS A 122 -22.01 17.32 -7.04
C CYS A 122 -22.68 15.97 -6.72
N GLY A 123 -22.31 15.30 -5.64
CA GLY A 123 -22.88 14.01 -5.22
C GLY A 123 -22.46 12.80 -6.07
N LYS A 124 -21.75 13.00 -7.19
CA LYS A 124 -21.36 11.91 -8.11
C LYS A 124 -20.47 10.89 -7.39
N ARG A 125 -20.80 9.59 -7.58
CA ARG A 125 -20.13 8.47 -6.89
C ARG A 125 -19.19 7.69 -7.81
N PHE A 126 -18.08 7.24 -7.25
CA PHE A 126 -16.99 6.55 -7.93
C PHE A 126 -16.58 5.26 -7.21
N THR A 127 -16.12 4.28 -7.99
CA THR A 127 -15.60 2.99 -7.49
C THR A 127 -14.19 3.10 -6.92
N GLN A 128 -13.43 4.13 -7.33
CA GLN A 128 -12.05 4.38 -6.94
C GLN A 128 -11.85 5.83 -6.50
N LYS A 129 -11.01 6.03 -5.47
CA LYS A 129 -10.65 7.36 -4.96
C LYS A 129 -9.91 8.20 -6.00
N THR A 130 -9.04 7.59 -6.80
CA THR A 130 -8.32 8.27 -7.88
C THR A 130 -9.27 8.93 -8.87
N ASN A 131 -10.32 8.20 -9.28
CA ASN A 131 -11.34 8.73 -10.19
C ASN A 131 -12.13 9.89 -9.56
N LEU A 132 -12.38 9.84 -8.24
CA LEU A 132 -12.97 10.96 -7.52
C LEU A 132 -12.02 12.18 -7.54
N VAL A 133 -10.74 12.00 -7.23
CA VAL A 133 -9.75 13.10 -7.22
C VAL A 133 -9.62 13.75 -8.59
N THR A 134 -9.55 12.96 -9.67
CA THR A 134 -9.50 13.48 -11.05
C THR A 134 -10.80 14.18 -11.44
N HIS A 135 -11.94 13.74 -10.92
CA HIS A 135 -13.21 14.44 -11.13
C HIS A 135 -13.28 15.74 -10.33
N GLN A 136 -12.71 15.78 -9.13
CA GLN A 136 -12.70 17.00 -8.31
C GLN A 136 -11.94 18.15 -8.98
N SER A 137 -10.93 17.86 -9.82
CA SER A 137 -10.23 18.89 -10.58
C SER A 137 -10.98 19.40 -11.82
N THR A 138 -12.18 18.88 -12.12
CA THR A 138 -13.03 19.41 -13.20
C THR A 138 -14.09 20.39 -12.71
N HIS A 139 -14.17 20.60 -11.40
CA HIS A 139 -14.94 21.69 -10.79
C HIS A 139 -14.03 22.92 -10.66
#